data_AF-A0A938WW23-F1
#
_entry.id   AF-A0A938WW23-F1
#
_cell.length_a   1.000
_cell.length_b   1.000
_cell.length_c   1.000
_cell.angle_alpha   90.00
_cell.angle_beta   90.00
_cell.angle_gamma   90.00
#
_symmetry.space_group_name_H-M   'P 1'
#
loop_
_entity.id
_entity.type
_entity.pdbx_description
1 polymer ?
#
loop_
_entity_poly.entity_id
_entity_poly.type
_entity_poly.pdbx_seq_one_letter_code
_entity_poly.pdbx_strand_id
1 'polypeptide(L)'
;MGLFDNLKAQAAQLAKDAGQQALAAAAEAKANADAAKAEKKAAAEARGRKVAAFEADKQKFTLYEHAIDKDGEEQPLTDVTARLEAGEELQSRVTATRLVLLGVFALAAKKKSGGTKFLTIEGPEFMWGAEVDRKSIKDAQKFTLAVNNQVKKNH
;
A
#
# COMPACT_ATOMS: atom_id res chain seq x y z
N MET A 1 -29.81 -24.16 -54.71
CA MET A 1 -29.93 -23.09 -53.69
C MET A 1 -29.64 -23.71 -52.33
N GLY A 2 -28.47 -23.51 -51.72
CA GLY A 2 -28.26 -24.15 -50.40
C GLY A 2 -26.92 -23.94 -49.72
N LEU A 3 -25.83 -23.66 -50.45
CA LEU A 3 -24.51 -23.50 -49.83
C LEU A 3 -24.17 -22.03 -49.52
N PHE A 4 -24.39 -21.12 -50.48
CA PHE A 4 -24.11 -19.70 -50.31
C PHE A 4 -25.06 -19.01 -49.31
N ASP A 5 -26.33 -19.43 -49.26
CA ASP A 5 -27.32 -18.89 -48.31
C ASP A 5 -27.00 -19.30 -46.87
N ASN A 6 -26.53 -20.53 -46.67
CA ASN A 6 -26.10 -21.05 -45.37
C ASN A 6 -24.81 -20.36 -44.90
N LEU A 7 -23.86 -20.12 -45.81
CA LEU A 7 -22.62 -19.39 -45.49
C LEU A 7 -22.92 -17.94 -45.04
N LYS A 8 -23.87 -17.28 -45.70
CA LYS A 8 -24.30 -15.93 -45.35
C LYS A 8 -25.02 -15.89 -44.01
N ALA A 9 -25.84 -16.90 -43.71
CA ALA A 9 -26.50 -17.05 -42.42
C ALA A 9 -25.49 -17.30 -41.28
N GLN A 10 -24.50 -18.17 -41.48
CA GLN A 10 -23.42 -18.39 -40.50
C GLN A 10 -22.60 -17.13 -40.24
N ALA A 11 -22.21 -16.40 -41.29
CA ALA A 11 -21.47 -15.15 -41.14
C ALA A 11 -22.27 -14.09 -40.36
N ALA A 12 -23.59 -14.01 -40.59
CA ALA A 12 -24.48 -13.10 -39.86
C ALA A 12 -24.66 -13.50 -38.39
N GLN A 13 -24.68 -14.80 -38.09
CA GLN A 13 -24.76 -15.32 -36.73
C GLN A 13 -23.45 -15.02 -35.97
N LEU A 14 -22.29 -15.33 -36.56
CA LEU A 14 -20.97 -15.04 -36.00
C LEU A 14 -20.76 -13.56 -35.70
N ALA A 15 -21.25 -12.67 -36.57
CA ALA A 15 -21.17 -11.22 -36.33
C ALA A 15 -22.04 -10.76 -35.15
N LYS A 16 -23.22 -11.38 -34.96
CA LYS A 16 -24.09 -11.10 -33.80
C LYS A 16 -23.47 -11.63 -32.51
N ASP A 17 -22.96 -12.85 -32.54
CA ASP A 17 -22.34 -13.51 -31.38
C ASP A 17 -21.08 -12.74 -30.94
N ALA A 18 -20.24 -12.30 -31.89
CA ALA A 18 -19.10 -11.45 -31.61
C ALA A 18 -19.51 -10.08 -31.02
N GLY A 19 -20.58 -9.48 -31.53
CA GLY A 19 -21.12 -8.22 -30.99
C GLY A 19 -21.66 -8.38 -29.57
N GLN A 20 -22.36 -9.48 -29.28
CA GLN A 20 -22.87 -9.80 -27.95
C GLN A 20 -21.74 -10.12 -26.97
N GLN A 21 -20.72 -10.86 -27.40
CA GLN A 21 -19.54 -11.17 -26.59
C GLN A 21 -18.73 -9.92 -26.24
N ALA A 22 -18.58 -8.98 -27.19
CA ALA A 22 -17.94 -7.70 -26.93
C ALA A 22 -18.74 -6.83 -25.94
N LEU A 23 -20.08 -6.85 -26.04
CA LEU A 23 -20.96 -6.13 -25.12
C LEU A 23 -20.91 -6.71 -23.69
N ALA A 24 -20.89 -8.05 -23.57
CA ALA A 24 -20.75 -8.74 -22.29
C ALA A 24 -19.40 -8.45 -21.62
N ALA A 25 -18.30 -8.54 -22.37
CA ALA A 25 -16.96 -8.21 -21.85
C ALA A 25 -16.85 -6.75 -21.40
N ALA A 26 -17.47 -5.81 -22.12
CA ALA A 26 -17.52 -4.41 -21.72
C ALA A 26 -18.37 -4.19 -20.45
N ALA A 27 -19.47 -4.93 -20.30
CA ALA A 27 -20.31 -4.88 -19.10
C ALA A 27 -19.59 -5.45 -17.88
N GLU A 28 -18.88 -6.57 -18.03
CA GLU A 28 -18.04 -7.16 -16.97
C GLU A 28 -16.88 -6.25 -16.58
N ALA A 29 -16.18 -5.66 -17.55
CA ALA A 29 -15.10 -4.70 -17.28
C ALA A 29 -15.61 -3.46 -16.54
N LYS A 30 -16.80 -2.96 -16.91
CA LYS A 30 -17.46 -1.86 -16.21
C LYS A 30 -17.88 -2.25 -14.80
N ALA A 31 -18.48 -3.42 -14.62
CA ALA A 31 -18.88 -3.93 -13.31
C ALA A 31 -17.67 -4.11 -12.38
N ASN A 32 -16.56 -4.65 -12.88
CA ASN A 32 -15.32 -4.79 -12.13
C ASN A 32 -14.71 -3.42 -11.78
N ALA A 33 -14.78 -2.44 -12.69
CA ALA A 33 -14.33 -1.08 -12.41
C ALA A 33 -15.20 -0.37 -11.36
N ASP A 34 -16.53 -0.55 -11.44
CA ASP A 34 -17.48 0.00 -10.48
C ASP A 34 -17.32 -0.66 -9.09
N ALA A 35 -17.10 -1.98 -9.03
CA ALA A 35 -16.80 -2.72 -7.81
C ALA A 35 -15.48 -2.25 -7.18
N ALA A 36 -14.40 -2.15 -7.96
CA ALA A 36 -13.11 -1.63 -7.50
C ALA A 36 -13.22 -0.17 -7.00
N LYS A 37 -14.10 0.63 -7.62
CA LYS A 37 -14.38 2.01 -7.19
C LYS A 37 -15.18 2.05 -5.88
N ALA A 38 -16.14 1.15 -5.71
CA ALA A 38 -16.92 1.01 -4.48
C ALA A 38 -16.03 0.56 -3.31
N GLU A 39 -15.16 -0.43 -3.52
CA GLU A 39 -14.19 -0.89 -2.52
C GLU A 39 -13.20 0.22 -2.13
N LYS A 40 -12.65 0.95 -3.12
CA LYS A 40 -11.77 2.09 -2.84
C LYS A 40 -12.47 3.20 -2.07
N LYS A 41 -13.76 3.43 -2.34
CA LYS A 41 -14.57 4.41 -1.61
C LYS A 41 -14.83 3.95 -0.19
N ALA A 42 -15.22 2.69 0.01
CA ALA A 42 -15.42 2.11 1.34
C ALA A 42 -14.13 2.11 2.17
N ALA A 43 -12.98 1.75 1.57
CA ALA A 43 -11.67 1.84 2.21
C ALA A 43 -11.30 3.29 2.57
N ALA A 44 -11.59 4.26 1.69
CA ALA A 44 -11.37 5.68 1.97
C ALA A 44 -12.25 6.21 3.12
N GLU A 45 -13.49 5.74 3.23
CA GLU A 45 -14.39 6.08 4.34
C GLU A 45 -13.93 5.42 5.64
N ALA A 46 -13.49 4.16 5.61
CA ALA A 46 -13.03 3.42 6.78
C ALA A 46 -11.73 4.00 7.39
N ARG A 47 -10.76 4.39 6.57
CA ARG A 47 -9.49 4.96 7.05
C ARG A 47 -9.60 6.41 7.55
N GLY A 48 -10.64 7.13 7.15
CA GLY A 48 -10.85 8.54 7.47
C GLY A 48 -9.94 9.50 6.71
N ARG A 49 -9.82 10.73 7.22
CA ARG A 49 -9.08 11.81 6.53
C ARG A 49 -7.58 11.59 6.60
N LYS A 50 -6.87 12.12 5.60
CA LYS A 50 -5.40 12.16 5.60
C LYS A 50 -4.91 13.14 6.68
N VAL A 51 -4.03 12.67 7.55
CA VAL A 51 -3.44 13.43 8.66
C VAL A 51 -2.04 13.92 8.28
N ALA A 52 -1.19 13.04 7.76
CA ALA A 52 0.19 13.36 7.39
C ALA A 52 0.67 12.47 6.23
N ALA A 53 1.76 12.86 5.58
CA ALA A 53 2.49 11.98 4.68
C ALA A 53 3.99 12.27 4.77
N PHE A 54 4.77 11.26 4.46
CA PHE A 54 6.22 11.32 4.46
C PHE A 54 6.78 10.39 3.37
N GLU A 55 7.88 10.77 2.76
CA GLU A 55 8.53 9.97 1.72
C GLU A 55 10.01 9.78 2.07
N ALA A 56 10.47 8.54 1.98
CA ALA A 56 11.85 8.15 2.28
C ALA A 56 12.21 6.91 1.46
N ASP A 57 13.42 6.88 0.92
CA ASP A 57 13.93 5.76 0.10
C ASP A 57 12.94 5.29 -1.01
N LYS A 58 12.30 6.26 -1.68
CA LYS A 58 11.26 6.02 -2.71
C LYS A 58 10.00 5.30 -2.21
N GLN A 59 9.85 5.18 -0.90
CA GLN A 59 8.66 4.68 -0.23
C GLN A 59 7.84 5.85 0.30
N LYS A 60 6.54 5.81 0.06
CA LYS A 60 5.60 6.83 0.52
C LYS A 60 4.76 6.26 1.66
N PHE A 61 4.84 6.93 2.79
CA PHE A 61 4.04 6.67 3.98
C PHE A 61 2.92 7.70 4.08
N THR A 62 1.68 7.25 4.20
CA THR A 62 0.53 8.13 4.40
C THR A 62 -0.20 7.75 5.68
N LEU A 63 -0.34 8.70 6.60
CA LEU A 63 -1.11 8.53 7.81
C LEU A 63 -2.54 9.05 7.60
N TYR A 64 -3.52 8.23 7.91
CA TYR A 64 -4.94 8.58 7.96
C TYR A 64 -5.43 8.60 9.42
N GLU A 65 -6.70 8.93 9.64
CA GLU A 65 -7.28 8.97 10.98
C GLU A 65 -7.32 7.58 11.66
N HIS A 66 -7.56 6.52 10.88
CA HIS A 66 -7.71 5.14 11.39
C HIS A 66 -6.77 4.11 10.77
N ALA A 67 -5.99 4.49 9.76
CA ALA A 67 -5.07 3.59 9.08
C ALA A 67 -3.74 4.26 8.74
N ILE A 68 -2.74 3.43 8.41
CA ILE A 68 -1.47 3.86 7.85
C ILE A 68 -1.20 3.08 6.57
N ASP A 69 -0.78 3.80 5.54
CA ASP A 69 -0.51 3.27 4.21
C ASP A 69 0.97 3.40 3.88
N LYS A 70 1.50 2.37 3.23
CA LYS A 70 2.81 2.38 2.59
C LYS A 70 2.67 1.90 1.16
N ASP A 71 2.88 2.79 0.19
CA ASP A 71 2.87 2.47 -1.25
C ASP A 71 1.62 1.71 -1.74
N GLY A 72 0.46 1.91 -1.08
CA GLY A 72 -0.79 1.22 -1.39
C GLY A 72 -1.10 0.01 -0.49
N GLU A 73 -0.16 -0.40 0.37
CA GLU A 73 -0.41 -1.38 1.43
C GLU A 73 -0.93 -0.65 2.67
N GLU A 74 -2.24 -0.80 2.95
CA GLU A 74 -2.91 -0.17 4.09
C GLU A 74 -3.00 -1.13 5.28
N GLN A 75 -2.67 -0.62 6.46
CA GLN A 75 -2.73 -1.34 7.74
C GLN A 75 -3.50 -0.52 8.78
N PRO A 76 -4.26 -1.15 9.68
CA PRO A 76 -4.94 -0.45 10.77
C PRO A 76 -3.93 0.19 11.74
N LEU A 77 -4.32 1.30 12.37
CA LEU A 77 -3.47 1.99 13.36
C LEU A 77 -3.44 1.33 14.75
N THR A 78 -4.11 0.20 14.93
CA THR A 78 -4.19 -0.51 16.22
C THR A 78 -2.83 -1.05 16.63
N ASP A 79 -2.38 -0.67 17.83
CA ASP A 79 -1.08 -1.06 18.40
C ASP A 79 0.14 -0.73 17.52
N VAL A 80 0.00 0.30 16.66
CA VAL A 80 1.09 0.77 15.81
C VAL A 80 2.05 1.67 16.59
N THR A 81 3.34 1.48 16.40
CA THR A 81 4.39 2.36 16.91
C THR A 81 5.31 2.80 15.78
N ALA A 82 5.50 4.11 15.64
CA ALA A 82 6.52 4.67 14.77
C ALA A 82 7.76 5.07 15.58
N ARG A 83 8.96 4.84 15.03
CA ARG A 83 10.24 5.28 15.60
C ARG A 83 11.18 5.81 14.52
N LEU A 84 12.12 6.65 14.93
CA LEU A 84 13.22 7.12 14.09
C LEU A 84 14.54 6.81 14.80
N GLU A 85 15.27 5.83 14.29
CA GLU A 85 16.34 5.16 15.05
C GLU A 85 17.63 5.08 14.24
N ALA A 86 18.77 5.00 14.93
CA ALA A 86 20.02 4.63 14.27
C ALA A 86 19.98 3.14 13.86
N GLY A 87 20.74 2.76 12.83
CA GLY A 87 20.81 1.35 12.38
C GLY A 87 21.27 0.39 13.49
N GLU A 88 22.17 0.85 14.37
CA GLU A 88 22.68 0.10 15.52
C GLU A 88 21.59 -0.09 16.59
N GLU A 89 20.84 0.96 16.91
CA GLU A 89 19.71 0.90 17.85
C GLU A 89 18.61 -0.02 17.33
N LEU A 90 18.32 0.05 16.02
CA LEU A 90 17.37 -0.84 15.38
C LEU A 90 17.79 -2.31 15.58
N GLN A 91 19.04 -2.67 15.26
CA GLN A 91 19.54 -4.04 15.45
C GLN A 91 19.45 -4.55 16.88
N SER A 92 19.71 -3.68 17.86
CA SER A 92 19.64 -4.06 19.28
C SER A 92 18.23 -4.41 19.76
N ARG A 93 17.19 -3.87 19.10
CA ARG A 93 15.80 -3.99 19.55
C ARG A 93 14.99 -5.06 18.82
N VAL A 94 15.29 -5.33 17.55
CA VAL A 94 14.49 -6.29 16.76
C VAL A 94 14.96 -7.74 16.90
N THR A 95 14.05 -8.60 17.36
CA THR A 95 14.20 -10.06 17.37
C THR A 95 14.26 -10.61 15.93
N ALA A 96 14.86 -11.79 15.74
CA ALA A 96 15.03 -12.43 14.42
C ALA A 96 13.75 -12.43 13.56
N THR A 97 12.57 -12.66 14.17
CA THR A 97 11.28 -12.64 13.48
C THR A 97 10.96 -11.29 12.82
N ARG A 98 11.31 -10.17 13.47
CA ARG A 98 11.10 -8.84 12.90
C ARG A 98 12.16 -8.46 11.87
N LEU A 99 13.36 -9.01 11.96
CA LEU A 99 14.36 -8.89 10.89
C LEU A 99 13.88 -9.58 9.61
N VAL A 100 13.16 -10.70 9.72
CA VAL A 100 12.52 -11.35 8.57
C VAL A 100 11.46 -10.44 7.94
N LEU A 101 10.60 -9.80 8.76
CA LEU A 101 9.58 -8.86 8.26
C LEU A 101 10.18 -7.61 7.60
N LEU A 102 11.31 -7.10 8.10
CA LEU A 102 12.06 -6.02 7.46
C LEU A 102 12.67 -6.43 6.11
N GLY A 103 12.80 -7.73 5.84
CA GLY A 103 13.34 -8.24 4.59
C GLY A 103 14.76 -7.73 4.30
N VAL A 104 15.00 -7.28 3.05
CA VAL A 104 16.31 -6.78 2.61
C VAL A 104 16.80 -5.54 3.39
N PHE A 105 15.93 -4.81 4.08
CA PHE A 105 16.33 -3.68 4.93
C PHE A 105 17.15 -4.10 6.16
N ALA A 106 16.92 -5.29 6.71
CA ALA A 106 17.73 -5.81 7.82
C ALA A 106 19.21 -5.95 7.42
N LEU A 107 19.48 -6.31 6.16
CA LEU A 107 20.83 -6.40 5.61
C LEU A 107 21.44 -5.03 5.30
N ALA A 108 20.63 -4.06 4.84
CA ALA A 108 21.10 -2.70 4.55
C ALA A 108 21.47 -1.91 5.82
N ALA A 109 20.67 -2.05 6.89
CA ALA A 109 20.96 -1.45 8.20
C ALA A 109 22.30 -1.94 8.77
N LYS A 110 22.70 -3.19 8.49
CA LYS A 110 23.97 -3.78 8.94
C LYS A 110 25.22 -3.11 8.37
N LYS A 111 25.14 -2.43 7.21
CA LYS A 111 26.32 -1.88 6.51
C LYS A 111 26.55 -0.39 6.73
N LYS A 112 25.60 0.35 7.30
CA LYS A 112 25.66 1.82 7.36
C LYS A 112 25.93 2.33 8.78
N SER A 113 27.18 2.67 9.06
CA SER A 113 27.60 3.43 10.25
C SER A 113 27.79 4.90 9.88
N GLY A 114 27.26 5.84 10.67
CA GLY A 114 27.59 7.27 10.56
C GLY A 114 26.46 8.21 10.15
N GLY A 115 25.36 8.25 10.91
CA GLY A 115 24.35 9.32 10.82
C GLY A 115 23.13 9.05 9.93
N THR A 116 23.07 7.87 9.31
CA THR A 116 21.86 7.35 8.68
C THR A 116 20.83 7.00 9.75
N LYS A 117 19.60 7.51 9.62
CA LYS A 117 18.47 7.13 10.47
C LYS A 117 17.48 6.29 9.69
N PHE A 118 16.73 5.46 10.38
CA PHE A 118 15.68 4.65 9.80
C PHE A 118 14.35 5.00 10.45
N LEU A 119 13.35 5.31 9.62
CA LEU A 119 11.97 5.34 10.04
C LEU A 119 11.50 3.89 10.13
N THR A 120 10.96 3.49 11.28
CA THR A 120 10.30 2.21 11.43
C THR A 120 8.86 2.40 11.87
N ILE A 121 7.97 1.60 11.31
CA ILE A 121 6.54 1.56 11.64
C ILE A 121 6.21 0.11 11.92
N GLU A 122 5.78 -0.16 13.13
CA GLU A 122 5.66 -1.50 13.69
C GLU A 122 4.25 -1.68 14.21
N GLY A 123 3.50 -2.63 13.64
CA GLY A 123 2.24 -3.11 14.18
C GLY A 123 2.36 -4.55 14.66
N PRO A 124 1.25 -5.19 15.05
CA PRO A 124 1.26 -6.58 15.54
C PRO A 124 1.78 -7.58 14.51
N GLU A 125 1.29 -7.46 13.26
CA GLU A 125 1.54 -8.43 12.18
C GLU A 125 2.44 -7.87 11.06
N PHE A 126 2.90 -6.62 11.19
CA PHE A 126 3.70 -5.98 10.15
C PHE A 126 4.79 -5.09 10.71
N MET A 127 5.87 -4.94 9.95
CA MET A 127 6.91 -3.97 10.23
C MET A 127 7.44 -3.40 8.92
N TRP A 128 7.41 -2.09 8.81
CA TRP A 128 7.98 -1.35 7.69
C TRP A 128 9.19 -0.55 8.16
N GLY A 129 10.17 -0.43 7.28
CA GLY A 129 11.37 0.37 7.49
C GLY A 129 11.74 1.13 6.24
N ALA A 130 12.22 2.36 6.40
CA ALA A 130 12.76 3.19 5.33
C ALA A 130 14.02 3.92 5.80
N GLU A 131 15.02 4.03 4.93
CA GLU A 131 16.19 4.87 5.20
C GLU A 131 15.82 6.35 5.06
N VAL A 132 16.21 7.15 6.05
CA VAL A 132 15.92 8.57 6.10
C VAL A 132 17.21 9.36 5.88
N ASP A 133 17.22 10.13 4.81
CA ASP A 133 18.28 11.08 4.51
C ASP A 133 18.42 12.14 5.62
N ARG A 134 19.66 12.57 5.86
CA ARG A 134 19.97 13.55 6.91
C ARG A 134 19.13 14.83 6.84
N LYS A 135 18.79 15.27 5.62
CA LYS A 135 17.97 16.47 5.38
C LYS A 135 16.51 16.28 5.79
N SER A 136 16.02 15.05 5.73
CA SER A 136 14.62 14.69 5.99
C SER A 136 14.38 14.22 7.44
N ILE A 137 15.42 14.12 8.28
CA ILE A 137 15.32 13.67 9.68
C ILE A 137 14.27 14.45 10.47
N LYS A 138 14.22 15.78 10.31
CA LYS A 138 13.27 16.63 11.06
C LYS A 138 11.83 16.33 10.67
N ASP A 139 11.57 16.10 9.39
CA ASP A 139 10.23 15.80 8.89
C ASP A 139 9.84 14.35 9.19
N ALA A 140 10.79 13.41 9.14
CA ALA A 140 10.61 12.06 9.63
C ALA A 140 10.21 12.05 11.11
N GLN A 141 10.89 12.85 11.95
CA GLN A 141 10.56 12.95 13.37
C GLN A 141 9.15 13.53 13.60
N LYS A 142 8.75 14.56 12.85
CA LYS A 142 7.37 15.07 12.90
C LYS A 142 6.36 14.00 12.48
N PHE A 143 6.67 13.23 11.44
CA PHE A 143 5.80 12.16 10.97
C PHE A 143 5.66 11.06 12.03
N THR A 144 6.77 10.60 12.61
CA THR A 144 6.77 9.66 13.75
C THR A 144 5.88 10.13 14.90
N LEU A 145 6.01 11.42 15.29
CA LEU A 145 5.17 12.02 16.32
C LEU A 145 3.69 12.06 15.91
N ALA A 146 3.39 12.39 14.66
CA ALA A 146 2.02 12.40 14.14
C ALA A 146 1.39 11.01 14.22
N VAL A 147 2.10 9.95 13.81
CA VAL A 147 1.64 8.56 13.90
C VAL A 147 1.34 8.19 15.35
N ASN A 148 2.32 8.35 16.24
CA ASN A 148 2.15 7.96 17.65
C ASN A 148 1.05 8.75 18.36
N ASN A 149 0.88 10.03 18.02
CA ASN A 149 -0.22 10.84 18.55
C ASN A 149 -1.58 10.41 17.98
N GLN A 150 -1.63 9.97 16.73
CA GLN A 150 -2.87 9.49 16.13
C GLN A 150 -3.29 8.15 16.74
N VAL A 151 -2.35 7.24 16.96
CA VAL A 151 -2.60 5.98 17.68
C VAL A 151 -3.23 6.25 19.04
N LYS A 152 -2.64 7.16 19.84
CA LYS A 152 -3.17 7.55 21.16
C LYS A 152 -4.59 8.14 21.15
N LYS A 153 -5.05 8.72 20.03
CA LYS A 153 -6.42 9.24 19.90
C LYS A 153 -7.45 8.15 19.59
N ASN A 154 -6.98 7.00 19.10
CA ASN A 154 -7.81 5.88 18.70
C ASN A 154 -7.96 4.82 19.81
N HIS A 155 -7.33 5.04 20.97
CA HIS A 155 -7.52 4.30 22.23
C HIS A 155 -8.28 5.16 23.24
#